data_AF-A0A9D8NVK7-F1
#
_entry.id   AF-A0A9D8NVK7-F1
#
_cell.length_a   1.000
_cell.length_b   1.000
_cell.length_c   1.000
_cell.angle_alpha   90.00
_cell.angle_beta   90.00
_cell.angle_gamma   90.00
#
_symmetry.space_group_name_H-M   'P 1'
#
loop_
_entity.id
_entity.type
_entity.pdbx_description
1 polymer ?
#
loop_
_entity_poly.entity_id
_entity_poly.type
_entity_poly.pdbx_seq_one_letter_code
_entity_poly.pdbx_strand_id
1 'polypeptide(L)' 'VGRRFRLGEVEAEGIRLCEPCGTFQKRTHDGVVRFFTHKGGLRARIVRGGVIRVGDSIVVAAE' A
#
# COMPACT_ATOMS: atom_id res chain seq x y z
N VAL A 1 -6.36 -2.19 7.28
CA VAL A 1 -5.16 -2.37 8.13
C VAL A 1 -5.38 -3.59 9.01
N GLY A 2 -4.34 -4.35 9.34
CA GLY A 2 -4.43 -5.59 10.12
C GLY A 2 -4.98 -6.80 9.36
N ARG A 3 -5.12 -6.69 8.03
CA ARG A 3 -5.67 -7.77 7.19
C ARG A 3 -4.60 -8.32 6.25
N ARG A 4 -4.62 -9.64 6.07
CA ARG A 4 -3.82 -10.33 5.06
C ARG A 4 -4.56 -10.39 3.73
N PHE A 5 -3.81 -10.26 2.65
CA PHE A 5 -4.33 -10.33 1.29
C PHE A 5 -3.28 -10.96 0.38
N ARG A 6 -3.76 -11.50 -0.73
CA ARG A 6 -2.92 -12.04 -1.80
C ARG A 6 -2.94 -11.10 -3.00
N LEU A 7 -1.79 -10.99 -3.65
CA LEU A 7 -1.60 -10.28 -4.90
C LEU A 7 -0.69 -11.14 -5.77
N GLY A 8 -1.26 -11.79 -6.79
CA GLY A 8 -0.56 -12.83 -7.54
C GLY A 8 -0.11 -13.97 -6.64
N GLU A 9 1.19 -14.28 -6.66
CA GLU A 9 1.82 -15.31 -5.82
C GLU A 9 2.23 -14.79 -4.42
N VAL A 10 2.13 -13.47 -4.17
CA VAL A 10 2.58 -12.83 -2.94
C VAL A 10 1.46 -12.78 -1.90
N GLU A 11 1.80 -13.10 -0.64
CA GLU A 11 0.94 -12.84 0.52
C GLU A 11 1.50 -11.66 1.32
N ALA A 12 0.64 -10.68 1.62
CA ALA A 12 1.01 -9.47 2.32
C ALA A 12 -0.01 -9.11 3.41
N GLU A 13 0.45 -8.40 4.44
CA GLU A 13 -0.38 -7.89 5.53
C GLU A 13 -0.33 -6.37 5.55
N GLY A 14 -1.50 -5.72 5.52
CA GLY A 14 -1.58 -4.26 5.58
C GLY A 14 -1.27 -3.71 6.96
N ILE A 15 -0.13 -3.06 7.15
CA ILE A 15 0.37 -2.64 8.48
C ILE A 15 -0.05 -1.21 8.88
N ARG A 16 -0.18 -0.28 7.92
CA ARG A 16 -0.61 1.11 8.18
C ARG A 16 -0.97 1.85 6.91
N LEU A 17 -1.71 2.96 7.03
CA LEU A 17 -1.89 3.90 5.91
C LEU A 17 -0.55 4.56 5.54
N CYS A 18 -0.36 4.78 4.25
CA CYS A 18 0.76 5.52 3.72
C CYS A 18 0.37 7.02 3.66
N GLU A 19 0.53 7.72 4.78
CA GLU A 19 0.26 9.17 4.80
C GLU A 19 1.34 9.95 4.05
N PRO A 20 0.98 11.04 3.36
CA PRO A 20 1.94 11.89 2.68
C PRO A 20 2.86 12.60 3.69
N CYS A 21 4.08 12.93 3.27
CA CYS A 21 5.09 13.51 4.15
C CYS A 21 5.76 14.75 3.53
N GLY A 22 6.49 15.51 4.34
CA GLY A 22 7.23 16.68 3.86
C GLY A 22 8.23 16.37 2.74
N THR A 23 8.84 15.17 2.74
CA THR A 23 9.72 14.72 1.65
C THR A 23 8.95 14.51 0.35
N PHE A 24 7.72 14.00 0.41
CA PHE A 24 6.86 13.87 -0.76
C PHE A 24 6.51 15.25 -1.33
N GLN A 25 6.14 16.22 -0.48
CA GLN A 25 5.91 17.61 -0.90
C GLN A 25 7.10 18.24 -1.62
N LYS A 26 8.30 18.17 -1.00
CA LYS A 26 9.54 18.71 -1.59
C LYS A 26 9.88 18.15 -2.97
N ARG A 27 9.43 16.94 -3.29
CA ARG A 27 9.73 16.25 -4.56
C ARG A 27 8.63 16.41 -5.62
N THR A 28 7.50 17.02 -5.29
CA THR A 28 6.34 17.07 -6.17
C THR A 28 5.81 18.50 -6.30
N HIS A 29 4.94 18.94 -5.40
CA HIS A 29 4.34 20.27 -5.41
C HIS A 29 3.94 20.70 -4.00
N ASP A 30 3.87 22.00 -3.74
CA ASP A 30 3.42 22.51 -2.45
C ASP A 30 1.94 22.21 -2.19
N GLY A 31 1.58 22.00 -0.93
CA GLY A 31 0.20 21.68 -0.53
C GLY A 31 -0.26 20.24 -0.79
N VAL A 32 0.55 19.41 -1.47
CA VAL A 32 0.19 18.00 -1.73
C VAL A 32 -0.02 17.18 -0.47
N VAL A 33 0.63 17.52 0.65
CA VAL A 33 0.44 16.81 1.92
C VAL A 33 -1.02 16.89 2.36
N ARG A 34 -1.61 18.09 2.34
CA ARG A 34 -3.02 18.29 2.69
C ARG A 34 -3.95 17.62 1.67
N PHE A 35 -3.59 17.66 0.38
CA PHE A 35 -4.41 17.07 -0.68
C PHE A 35 -4.48 15.54 -0.60
N PHE A 36 -3.36 14.89 -0.26
CA PHE A 36 -3.22 13.43 -0.22
C PHE A 36 -3.45 12.81 1.16
N THR A 37 -3.85 13.57 2.18
CA THR A 37 -4.23 13.02 3.49
C THR A 37 -5.23 11.88 3.30
N HIS A 38 -4.93 10.70 3.86
CA HIS A 38 -5.70 9.45 3.71
C HIS A 38 -5.84 8.90 2.28
N LYS A 39 -5.06 9.39 1.32
CA LYS A 39 -5.09 8.97 -0.10
C LYS A 39 -3.77 8.39 -0.61
N GLY A 40 -2.75 8.27 0.22
CA GLY A 40 -1.45 7.71 -0.20
C GLY A 40 -1.40 6.17 -0.24
N GLY A 41 -2.50 5.49 0.10
CA GLY A 41 -2.63 4.04 0.01
C GLY A 41 -2.22 3.30 1.29
N LEU A 42 -1.80 2.04 1.14
CA LEU A 42 -1.53 1.11 2.23
C LEU A 42 -0.07 0.66 2.21
N ARG A 43 0.63 0.75 3.35
CA ARG A 43 1.89 0.04 3.54
C ARG A 43 1.60 -1.38 3.99
N ALA A 44 2.23 -2.34 3.33
CA ALA A 44 2.08 -3.75 3.64
C ALA A 44 3.43 -4.41 3.90
N ARG A 45 3.43 -5.44 4.74
CA ARG A 45 4.56 -6.33 4.98
C ARG A 45 4.38 -7.58 4.14
N ILE A 46 5.44 -8.03 3.47
CA ILE A 46 5.45 -9.31 2.76
C ILE A 46 5.51 -10.43 3.81
N VAL A 47 4.49 -11.29 3.81
CA VAL A 47 4.42 -12.49 4.65
C VAL A 47 5.03 -13.67 3.89
N ARG A 48 4.75 -13.78 2.59
CA ARG A 48 5.33 -14.76 1.68
C ARG A 48 5.68 -14.12 0.35
N GLY A 49 6.94 -14.27 -0.07
CA GLY A 49 7.41 -13.79 -1.36
C GLY A 49 6.94 -14.63 -2.55
N GLY A 50 6.98 -14.04 -3.74
CA GLY A 50 6.52 -14.61 -5.00
C GLY A 50 6.59 -13.59 -6.12
N VAL A 51 6.08 -13.94 -7.30
CA VAL A 51 6.01 -13.03 -8.45
C VAL A 51 4.65 -12.34 -8.53
N ILE A 52 4.68 -11.05 -8.87
CA ILE A 52 3.50 -10.23 -9.18
C ILE A 52 3.58 -9.82 -10.65
N ARG A 53 2.45 -9.85 -11.35
CA ARG A 53 2.31 -9.42 -12.74
C ARG A 53 1.16 -8.42 -12.87
N VAL A 54 1.25 -7.57 -13.89
CA VAL A 54 0.15 -6.65 -14.23
C VAL A 54 -1.10 -7.46 -14.55
N GLY A 55 -2.22 -7.10 -13.93
CA GLY A 55 -3.49 -7.82 -14.05
C GLY A 55 -3.76 -8.84 -12.95
N ASP A 56 -2.79 -9.11 -12.07
CA ASP A 56 -3.02 -9.99 -10.93
C ASP A 56 -4.11 -9.45 -10.02
N SER A 57 -5.00 -10.35 -9.59
CA SER A 57 -6.09 -10.01 -8.70
C SER A 57 -5.60 -9.76 -7.27
N ILE A 58 -6.23 -8.81 -6.60
CA ILE A 58 -6.05 -8.54 -5.18
C ILE A 58 -7.22 -9.20 -4.45
N VAL A 59 -6.92 -10.21 -3.64
CA VAL A 59 -7.94 -10.97 -2.91
C VAL A 59 -7.63 -10.92 -1.43
N VAL A 60 -8.58 -10.47 -0.63
CA VAL A 60 -8.38 -10.48 0.83
C VAL A 60 -8.53 -11.91 1.33
N ALA A 61 -7.61 -12.36 2.19
CA ALA A 61 -7.74 -13.67 2.81
C ALA A 61 -9.02 -13.67 3.67
N ALA A 62 -9.78 -14.77 3.60
CA ALA A 62 -10.85 -15.03 4.55
C ALA A 62 -10.23 -15.17 5.96
N GLU A 63 -10.94 -14.69 6.97
CA GLU A 63 -10.54 -14.78 8.38
C GLU A 63 -10.45 -16.22 8.87
#